data_AF-W4VN30-F1
#
_entry.id   AF-W4VN30-F1
#
_cell.length_a   1.000
_cell.length_b   1.000
_cell.length_c   1.000
_cell.angle_alpha   90.00
_cell.angle_beta   90.00
_cell.angle_gamma   90.00
#
_symmetry.space_group_name_H-M   'P 1'
#
loop_
_entity.id
_entity.type
_entity.pdbx_description
1 polymer ?
#
loop_
_entity_poly.entity_id
_entity_poly.type
_entity_poly.pdbx_seq_one_letter_code
_entity_poly.pdbx_strand_id
1 'polypeptide(L)'
;MENPTKFLQQDEKHASKTLQQTGGLGTVATRADIIEKLFNTFYMEKKGKYLYLTSKGKQLLELVPSDLRSPPLLTAEWEKKLNQIAHAQGQLKKTALISEIKGYTKQVVHQVKTSDAKYKHDNMTGTKMSAVRKVNVRSQW
;
A
#
# COMPACT_ATOMS: atom_id res chain seq x y z
N MET A 1 1.92 -12.17 4.01
CA MET A 1 2.79 -11.62 2.95
C MET A 1 3.71 -12.67 2.33
N GLU A 2 3.89 -13.83 2.96
CA GLU A 2 4.83 -14.88 2.54
C GLU A 2 4.34 -15.68 1.34
N ASN A 3 3.02 -15.82 1.19
CA ASN A 3 2.39 -16.46 0.03
C ASN A 3 1.54 -15.45 -0.76
N PRO A 4 2.16 -14.51 -1.49
CA PRO A 4 1.46 -13.53 -2.32
C PRO A 4 0.98 -14.12 -3.67
N THR A 5 1.48 -15.30 -4.06
CA THR A 5 1.24 -15.88 -5.40
C THR A 5 -0.22 -16.27 -5.62
N LYS A 6 -1.00 -16.48 -4.56
CA LYS A 6 -2.45 -16.69 -4.63
C LYS A 6 -3.24 -15.50 -5.19
N PHE A 7 -2.60 -14.32 -5.30
CA PHE A 7 -3.19 -13.11 -5.85
C PHE A 7 -2.68 -12.79 -7.27
N LEU A 8 -1.85 -13.65 -7.84
CA LEU A 8 -1.39 -13.56 -9.23
C LEU A 8 -2.34 -14.32 -10.16
N GLN A 9 -2.34 -13.93 -11.43
CA GLN A 9 -3.03 -14.65 -12.50
C GLN A 9 -2.24 -15.89 -12.93
N GLN A 10 -2.91 -16.86 -13.57
CA GLN A 10 -2.31 -18.17 -13.91
C GLN A 10 -1.18 -18.09 -14.94
N ASP A 11 -1.16 -17.05 -15.76
CA ASP A 11 -0.16 -16.77 -16.79
C ASP A 11 1.10 -16.06 -16.22
N GLU A 12 1.04 -15.51 -15.01
CA GLU A 12 2.14 -14.79 -14.34
C GLU A 12 3.14 -15.74 -13.63
N LYS A 13 3.47 -16.87 -14.28
CA LYS A 13 4.29 -17.94 -13.68
C LYS A 13 5.68 -17.47 -13.27
N HIS A 14 6.29 -16.56 -14.03
CA HIS A 14 7.61 -16.03 -13.70
C HIS A 14 7.57 -15.20 -12.41
N ALA A 15 6.52 -14.39 -12.23
CA ALA A 15 6.35 -13.58 -11.02
C ALA A 15 6.15 -14.48 -9.79
N SER A 16 5.35 -15.55 -9.93
CA SER A 16 5.18 -16.54 -8.88
C SER A 16 6.51 -17.18 -8.47
N LYS A 17 7.33 -17.58 -9.45
CA LYS A 17 8.65 -18.19 -9.18
C LYS A 17 9.58 -17.21 -8.46
N THR A 18 9.66 -15.96 -8.92
CA THR A 18 10.51 -14.95 -8.27
C THR A 18 10.07 -14.71 -6.83
N LEU A 19 8.77 -14.51 -6.57
CA LEU A 19 8.28 -14.26 -5.22
C LEU A 19 8.50 -15.44 -4.29
N GLN A 20 8.39 -16.68 -4.77
CA GLN A 20 8.72 -17.86 -3.96
C GLN A 20 10.20 -17.88 -3.57
N GLN A 21 11.09 -17.53 -4.52
CA GLN A 21 12.53 -17.50 -4.28
C GLN A 21 12.95 -16.38 -3.31
N THR A 22 12.26 -15.24 -3.32
CA THR A 22 12.50 -14.13 -2.39
C THR A 22 11.76 -14.29 -1.06
N GLY A 23 11.00 -15.37 -0.88
CA GLY A 23 10.24 -15.68 0.33
C GLY A 23 8.92 -14.91 0.47
N GLY A 24 8.43 -14.27 -0.59
CA GLY A 24 7.17 -13.54 -0.67
C GLY A 24 7.34 -12.04 -0.84
N LEU A 25 6.37 -11.26 -0.34
CA LEU A 25 6.46 -9.80 -0.28
C LEU A 25 7.19 -9.37 0.99
N GLY A 26 8.28 -8.62 0.82
CA GLY A 26 9.17 -8.21 1.90
C GLY A 26 9.88 -9.39 2.56
N THR A 27 10.76 -9.07 3.51
CA THR A 27 11.50 -10.06 4.29
C THR A 27 10.83 -10.33 5.64
N VAL A 28 11.17 -11.44 6.29
CA VAL A 28 10.64 -11.77 7.64
C VAL A 28 10.82 -10.59 8.62
N ALA A 29 11.97 -9.91 8.56
CA ALA A 29 12.30 -8.79 9.43
C ALA A 29 11.47 -7.52 9.18
N THR A 30 10.88 -7.34 7.99
CA THR A 30 10.23 -6.07 7.60
C THR A 30 8.70 -6.15 7.55
N ARG A 31 8.13 -7.36 7.58
CA ARG A 31 6.67 -7.57 7.45
C ARG A 31 5.88 -6.95 8.59
N ALA A 32 6.34 -7.14 9.82
CA ALA A 32 5.69 -6.58 11.00
C ALA A 32 5.66 -5.05 10.92
N ASP A 33 6.81 -4.44 10.63
CA ASP A 33 6.96 -2.98 10.50
C ASP A 33 6.08 -2.40 9.39
N ILE A 34 5.95 -3.08 8.24
CA ILE A 34 5.06 -2.64 7.16
C ILE A 34 3.61 -2.65 7.63
N ILE A 35 3.17 -3.72 8.28
CA ILE A 35 1.80 -3.83 8.80
C ILE A 35 1.54 -2.75 9.86
N GLU A 36 2.47 -2.56 10.78
CA GLU A 36 2.40 -1.53 11.82
C GLU A 36 2.33 -0.12 11.20
N LYS A 37 3.14 0.16 10.17
CA LYS A 37 3.09 1.43 9.44
C LYS A 37 1.73 1.67 8.80
N LEU A 38 1.07 0.64 8.25
CA LEU A 38 -0.28 0.77 7.68
C LEU A 38 -1.34 1.12 8.74
N PHE A 39 -1.18 0.64 9.98
CA PHE A 39 -2.01 1.07 11.12
C PHE A 39 -1.69 2.50 11.54
N ASN A 40 -0.42 2.82 11.75
CA ASN A 40 0.02 4.13 12.24
C ASN A 40 -0.28 5.27 11.26
N THR A 41 -0.41 4.96 9.97
CA THR A 41 -0.82 5.90 8.91
C THR A 41 -2.32 5.93 8.66
N PHE A 42 -3.11 5.18 9.43
CA PHE A 42 -4.57 5.07 9.37
C PHE A 42 -5.11 4.57 8.02
N TYR A 43 -4.38 3.70 7.31
CA TYR A 43 -4.89 3.03 6.11
C TYR A 43 -5.66 1.75 6.43
N MET A 44 -5.36 1.15 7.57
CA MET A 44 -5.97 -0.08 8.05
C MET A 44 -6.33 0.05 9.53
N GLU A 45 -7.36 -0.67 9.94
CA GLU A 45 -7.81 -0.79 11.32
C GLU A 45 -8.11 -2.25 11.68
N LYS A 46 -7.99 -2.59 12.96
CA LYS A 46 -8.30 -3.93 13.48
C LYS A 46 -9.65 -3.86 14.19
N LYS A 47 -10.59 -4.72 13.80
CA LYS A 47 -11.88 -4.91 14.49
C LYS A 47 -12.01 -6.36 14.91
N GLY A 48 -11.88 -6.60 16.22
CA GLY A 48 -11.75 -7.94 16.77
C GLY A 48 -10.50 -8.65 16.23
N LYS A 49 -10.69 -9.81 15.58
CA LYS A 49 -9.61 -10.59 14.96
C LYS A 49 -9.36 -10.27 13.48
N TYR A 50 -10.11 -9.33 12.92
CA TYR A 50 -10.10 -9.04 11.48
C TYR A 50 -9.49 -7.67 11.18
N LEU A 51 -8.91 -7.55 9.99
CA LEU A 51 -8.31 -6.33 9.46
C LEU A 51 -9.24 -5.73 8.41
N TYR A 52 -9.44 -4.41 8.48
CA TYR A 52 -10.30 -3.67 7.56
C TYR A 52 -9.56 -2.45 7.04
N LEU A 53 -9.82 -2.09 5.78
CA LEU A 53 -9.40 -0.79 5.25
C LEU A 53 -10.26 0.31 5.88
N THR A 54 -9.61 1.39 6.27
CA THR A 54 -10.29 2.64 6.63
C THR A 54 -10.83 3.33 5.36
N SER A 55 -11.66 4.36 5.51
CA SER A 55 -12.07 5.21 4.38
C SER A 55 -10.86 5.80 3.66
N LYS A 56 -9.87 6.31 4.43
CA LYS A 56 -8.60 6.81 3.91
C LYS A 56 -7.86 5.75 3.08
N GLY A 57 -7.78 4.51 3.57
CA GLY A 57 -7.14 3.40 2.85
C GLY A 57 -7.85 3.03 1.55
N LYS A 58 -9.19 3.01 1.56
CA LYS A 58 -9.99 2.75 0.35
C LYS A 58 -9.80 3.85 -0.69
N GLN A 59 -9.91 5.11 -0.29
CA GLN A 59 -9.70 6.24 -1.18
C GLN A 59 -8.27 6.28 -1.74
N LEU A 60 -7.25 5.95 -0.94
CA LEU A 60 -5.89 5.83 -1.46
C LEU A 60 -5.81 4.80 -2.59
N LEU A 61 -6.42 3.63 -2.42
CA LEU A 61 -6.46 2.61 -3.47
C LEU A 61 -7.19 3.08 -4.72
N GLU A 62 -8.16 4.00 -4.63
CA GLU A 62 -8.84 4.58 -5.80
C GLU A 62 -8.00 5.65 -6.52
N LEU A 63 -7.09 6.32 -5.80
CA LEU A 63 -6.26 7.41 -6.32
C LEU A 63 -4.96 6.94 -6.98
N VAL A 64 -4.39 5.82 -6.51
CA VAL A 64 -3.12 5.31 -7.06
C VAL A 64 -3.32 4.59 -8.39
N PRO A 65 -2.36 4.66 -9.33
CA PRO A 65 -2.37 3.86 -10.56
C PRO A 65 -2.59 2.36 -10.33
N SER A 66 -3.22 1.68 -11.31
CA SER A 66 -3.66 0.28 -11.18
C SER A 66 -2.51 -0.72 -11.00
N ASP A 67 -1.36 -0.45 -11.59
CA ASP A 67 -0.14 -1.24 -11.44
C ASP A 67 0.37 -1.24 -9.99
N LEU A 68 0.31 -0.10 -9.29
CA LEU A 68 0.63 -0.01 -7.85
C LEU A 68 -0.39 -0.73 -6.97
N ARG A 69 -1.63 -0.95 -7.44
CA ARG A 69 -2.65 -1.74 -6.73
C ARG A 69 -2.41 -3.24 -6.83
N SER A 70 -1.54 -3.69 -7.73
CA SER A 70 -1.10 -5.08 -7.86
C SER A 70 0.36 -5.25 -7.40
N PRO A 71 0.64 -5.11 -6.09
CA PRO A 71 2.01 -5.15 -5.60
C PRO A 71 2.77 -6.46 -5.88
N PRO A 72 2.16 -7.67 -5.90
CA PRO A 72 2.89 -8.91 -6.18
C PRO A 72 3.63 -8.88 -7.52
N LEU A 73 2.97 -8.45 -8.59
CA LEU A 73 3.54 -8.46 -9.94
C LEU A 73 4.70 -7.47 -10.06
N LEU A 74 4.46 -6.20 -9.69
CA LEU A 74 5.48 -5.16 -9.79
C LEU A 74 6.70 -5.46 -8.90
N THR A 75 6.46 -5.99 -7.69
CA THR A 75 7.55 -6.38 -6.77
C THR A 75 8.36 -7.53 -7.36
N ALA A 76 7.72 -8.53 -7.95
CA ALA A 76 8.41 -9.66 -8.58
C ALA A 76 9.32 -9.20 -9.74
N GLU A 77 8.87 -8.24 -10.55
CA GLU A 77 9.70 -7.67 -11.61
C GLU A 77 10.96 -6.97 -11.08
N TRP A 78 10.82 -6.19 -10.02
CA TRP A 78 11.95 -5.50 -9.40
C TRP A 78 12.91 -6.47 -8.73
N GLU A 79 12.41 -7.45 -7.99
CA GLU A 79 13.23 -8.50 -7.37
C GLU A 79 14.01 -9.30 -8.41
N LYS A 80 13.40 -9.63 -9.56
CA LYS A 80 14.09 -10.29 -10.66
C LYS A 80 15.26 -9.45 -11.18
N LYS A 81 15.05 -8.14 -11.37
CA LYS A 81 16.11 -7.21 -11.83
C LYS A 81 17.22 -7.05 -10.80
N LEU A 82 16.88 -7.00 -9.51
CA LEU A 82 17.84 -6.97 -8.42
C LEU A 82 18.69 -8.25 -8.40
N ASN A 83 18.08 -9.42 -8.57
CA ASN A 83 18.79 -10.69 -8.69
C ASN A 83 19.73 -10.73 -9.89
N GLN A 84 19.32 -10.19 -11.05
CA GLN A 84 20.19 -10.06 -12.22
C GLN A 84 21.39 -9.14 -11.94
N ILE A 85 21.20 -8.04 -11.23
CA ILE A 85 22.30 -7.16 -10.83
C ILE A 85 23.25 -7.88 -9.87
N ALA A 86 22.71 -8.62 -8.89
CA ALA A 86 23.50 -9.28 -7.86
C ALA A 86 24.32 -10.47 -8.38
N HIS A 87 23.75 -11.26 -9.29
CA HIS A 87 24.33 -12.56 -9.67
C HIS A 87 24.84 -12.64 -11.12
N ALA A 88 24.40 -11.77 -12.04
CA ALA A 88 24.59 -12.02 -13.47
C ALA A 88 25.81 -11.33 -14.10
N GLN A 89 26.91 -11.14 -13.36
CA GLN A 89 28.19 -10.62 -13.90
C GLN A 89 28.06 -9.37 -14.81
N GLY A 90 27.08 -8.50 -14.57
CA GLY A 90 26.87 -7.27 -15.34
C GLY A 90 25.84 -7.31 -16.49
N GLN A 91 25.00 -8.35 -16.60
CA GLN A 91 23.88 -8.37 -17.57
C GLN A 91 22.90 -7.21 -17.40
N LEU A 92 22.67 -6.75 -16.17
CA LEU A 92 21.91 -5.53 -15.89
C LEU A 92 22.76 -4.59 -15.04
N LYS A 93 22.96 -3.36 -15.53
CA LYS A 93 23.67 -2.33 -14.75
C LYS A 93 22.73 -1.74 -13.71
N LYS A 94 23.20 -1.55 -12.48
CA LYS A 94 22.49 -0.82 -11.42
C LYS A 94 21.94 0.53 -11.91
N THR A 95 22.73 1.25 -12.72
CA THR A 95 22.32 2.54 -13.30
C THR A 95 21.09 2.43 -14.21
N ALA A 96 20.93 1.33 -14.93
CA ALA A 96 19.77 1.09 -15.78
C ALA A 96 18.49 0.93 -14.92
N LEU A 97 18.53 0.09 -13.87
CA LEU A 97 17.39 -0.08 -12.96
C LEU A 97 17.01 1.24 -12.27
N ILE A 98 18.00 2.01 -11.81
CA ILE A 98 17.74 3.31 -11.20
C ILE A 98 17.12 4.30 -12.20
N SER A 99 17.57 4.29 -13.46
CA SER A 99 16.97 5.13 -14.51
C SER A 99 15.51 4.74 -14.76
N GLU A 100 15.22 3.44 -14.81
CA GLU A 100 13.87 2.91 -14.98
C GLU A 100 12.96 3.32 -13.82
N ILE A 101 13.38 3.12 -12.57
CA ILE A 101 12.61 3.53 -11.38
C ILE A 101 12.31 5.03 -11.41
N LYS A 102 13.28 5.86 -11.81
CA LYS A 102 13.06 7.31 -11.96
C LYS A 102 12.02 7.61 -13.04
N GLY A 103 12.11 6.94 -14.19
CA GLY A 103 11.15 7.09 -15.29
C GLY A 103 9.74 6.71 -14.85
N TYR A 104 9.60 5.52 -14.25
CA TYR A 104 8.34 5.05 -13.70
C TYR A 104 7.76 5.99 -12.64
N THR A 105 8.60 6.50 -11.72
CA THR A 105 8.17 7.47 -10.71
C THR A 105 7.60 8.74 -11.35
N LYS A 106 8.26 9.27 -12.39
CA LYS A 106 7.75 10.44 -13.13
C LYS A 106 6.41 10.15 -13.78
N GLN A 107 6.26 8.98 -14.38
CA GLN A 107 5.00 8.55 -15.01
C GLN A 107 3.87 8.46 -13.98
N VAL A 108 4.09 7.78 -12.85
CA VAL A 108 3.10 7.66 -11.77
C VAL A 108 2.70 9.04 -11.25
N VAL A 109 3.67 9.92 -10.97
CA VAL A 109 3.39 11.29 -10.51
C VAL A 109 2.57 12.07 -11.54
N HIS A 110 2.88 11.92 -12.83
CA HIS A 110 2.13 12.57 -13.90
C HIS A 110 0.69 12.04 -14.00
N GLN A 111 0.49 10.72 -13.92
CA GLN A 111 -0.84 10.10 -13.92
C GLN A 111 -1.70 10.59 -12.75
N VAL A 112 -1.11 10.65 -11.54
CA VAL A 112 -1.84 11.15 -10.36
C VAL A 112 -2.18 12.63 -10.51
N LYS A 113 -1.28 13.46 -11.04
CA LYS A 113 -1.53 14.90 -11.26
C LYS A 113 -2.61 15.20 -12.30
N THR A 114 -2.75 14.33 -13.29
CA THR A 114 -3.71 14.48 -14.40
C THR A 114 -5.02 13.73 -14.16
N SER A 115 -5.10 12.95 -13.09
CA SER A 115 -6.30 12.25 -12.68
C SER A 115 -7.34 13.23 -12.12
N ASP A 116 -8.60 13.04 -12.50
CA ASP A 116 -9.75 13.76 -11.92
C ASP A 116 -10.19 13.21 -10.57
N ALA A 117 -9.53 12.14 -10.08
CA ALA A 117 -9.91 11.48 -8.85
C ALA A 117 -9.64 12.39 -7.62
N LYS A 118 -10.65 12.52 -6.75
CA LYS A 118 -10.60 13.45 -5.61
C LYS A 118 -10.51 12.68 -4.30
N TYR A 119 -9.56 13.08 -3.46
CA TYR A 119 -9.54 12.67 -2.06
C TYR A 119 -10.55 13.48 -1.26
N LYS A 120 -11.38 12.81 -0.48
CA LYS A 120 -12.30 13.40 0.49
C LYS A 120 -11.82 13.06 1.89
N HIS A 121 -11.42 14.08 2.65
CA HIS A 121 -11.06 13.84 4.04
C HIS A 121 -12.33 13.53 4.83
N ASP A 122 -12.37 12.38 5.50
CA ASP A 122 -13.39 12.12 6.51
C ASP A 122 -13.10 13.07 7.67
N ASN A 123 -13.90 14.12 7.83
CA ASN A 123 -13.83 14.94 9.03
C ASN A 123 -14.35 14.09 10.20
N MET A 124 -13.43 13.52 10.99
CA MET A 124 -13.75 12.78 12.22
C MET A 124 -14.30 13.68 13.36
N THR A 125 -14.86 14.85 13.04
CA THR A 125 -15.75 15.64 13.92
C THR A 125 -17.24 15.30 13.73
N GLY A 126 -17.55 14.24 12.99
CA GLY A 126 -18.89 13.72 12.79
C GLY A 126 -19.40 12.74 13.86
N THR A 127 -18.85 12.74 15.08
CA THR A 127 -19.60 12.20 16.22
C THR A 127 -20.86 13.05 16.30
N LYS A 128 -22.02 12.48 15.97
CA LYS A 128 -23.31 13.08 16.35
C LYS A 128 -23.15 13.49 17.81
N MET A 129 -23.17 14.80 18.07
CA MET A 129 -23.29 15.34 19.43
C MET A 129 -24.64 14.87 19.95
N SER A 130 -24.69 13.64 20.44
CA SER A 130 -25.85 13.05 21.07
C SER A 130 -26.05 13.80 22.38
N ALA A 131 -27.10 14.63 22.38
CA ALA A 131 -27.69 15.30 23.53
C ALA A 131 -26.72 16.16 24.36
N VAL A 132 -26.70 17.46 24.04
CA VAL A 132 -26.54 18.50 25.06
C VAL A 132 -27.65 18.26 26.09
N ARG A 133 -27.35 17.53 27.16
CA ARG A 133 -28.16 17.55 28.38
C ARG A 133 -28.20 19.00 28.82
N LYS A 134 -29.37 19.64 28.74
CA LYS A 134 -29.68 20.85 29.50
C LYS A 134 -29.39 20.53 30.97
N VAL A 135 -28.23 20.93 31.46
CA VAL A 135 -27.98 21.02 32.90
C VAL A 135 -28.77 22.24 33.36
N ASN A 136 -29.96 21.98 33.91
CA ASN A 136 -30.76 22.97 34.57
C ASN A 136 -30.11 23.27 35.92
N VAL A 137 -29.26 24.30 35.97
CA VAL A 137 -28.80 24.84 37.25
C VAL A 137 -29.94 25.68 37.81
N ARG A 138 -30.81 25.03 38.59
CA ARG A 138 -31.73 25.71 39.50
C ARG A 138 -30.88 26.48 40.50
N SER A 139 -30.93 27.80 40.43
CA SER A 139 -30.55 28.69 41.52
C SER A 139 -31.42 28.36 42.74
N GLN A 140 -30.78 27.95 43.82
CA GLN A 140 -31.35 28.04 45.15
C GLN A 140 -30.48 28.98 45.96
N TRP A 141 -31.17 29.84 46.69
CA TRP A 141 -30.68 30.84 47.62
C TRP A 141 -29.76 30.25 48.69
#